data_AF-A0A4V2AV17-F1
#
_entry.id   AF-A0A4V2AV17-F1
#
_cell.length_a   1.000
_cell.length_b   1.000
_cell.length_c   1.000
_cell.angle_alpha   90.00
_cell.angle_beta   90.00
_cell.angle_gamma   90.00
#
_symmetry.space_group_name_H-M   'P 1'
#
loop_
_entity.id
_entity.type
_entity.pdbx_description
1 polymer ?
#
loop_
_entity_poly.entity_id
_entity_poly.type
_entity_poly.pdbx_seq_one_letter_code
_entity_poly.pdbx_strand_id
1 'polypeptide(L)'
;MNPSEICQETIDIIKQVGNFIRQEATHFDRSRVEHKGFNDLVSYVDKEAELKLVESLKYVLPEAGFITEEETLNVQSEEYNWIVDPLDGTT
;
A
#
# COMPACT_ATOMS: atom_id res chain seq x y z
N MET A 1 -9.94 15.80 15.01
CA MET A 1 -10.10 14.58 14.20
C MET A 1 -11.55 14.44 13.77
N ASN A 2 -11.85 14.43 12.47
CA ASN A 2 -13.19 14.12 11.94
C ASN A 2 -13.12 12.76 11.23
N PRO A 3 -13.69 11.68 11.80
CA PRO A 3 -13.59 10.34 11.21
C PRO A 3 -14.16 10.24 9.78
N SER A 4 -15.16 11.07 9.44
CA SER A 4 -15.77 11.04 8.10
C SER A 4 -14.86 11.64 7.03
N GLU A 5 -14.14 12.72 7.37
CA GLU A 5 -13.15 13.35 6.48
C GLU A 5 -11.97 12.40 6.25
N ILE A 6 -11.43 11.82 7.34
CA ILE A 6 -10.34 10.83 7.27
C ILE A 6 -10.74 9.65 6.37
N CYS A 7 -11.94 9.09 6.57
CA CYS A 7 -12.43 7.99 5.76
C CYS A 7 -12.51 8.37 4.27
N GLN A 8 -13.02 9.56 3.96
CA GLN A 8 -13.17 10.02 2.59
C GLN A 8 -11.81 10.23 1.90
N GLU A 9 -10.85 10.87 2.58
CA GLU A 9 -9.49 11.04 2.06
C GLU A 9 -8.78 9.70 1.87
N THR A 10 -8.89 8.80 2.84
CA THR A 10 -8.34 7.43 2.74
C THR A 10 -8.93 6.71 1.54
N ILE A 11 -10.24 6.76 1.30
CA ILE A 11 -10.88 6.12 0.14
C ILE A 11 -10.25 6.60 -1.17
N ASP A 12 -9.98 7.90 -1.30
CA ASP A 12 -9.42 8.46 -2.52
C ASP A 12 -7.94 8.09 -2.72
N ILE A 13 -7.19 7.93 -1.63
CA ILE A 13 -5.84 7.35 -1.66
C ILE A 13 -5.87 5.87 -2.07
N ILE A 14 -6.74 5.05 -1.47
CA ILE A 14 -6.88 3.63 -1.81
C ILE A 14 -7.23 3.43 -3.29
N LYS A 15 -8.10 4.27 -3.86
CA LYS A 15 -8.41 4.23 -5.30
C LYS A 15 -7.19 4.50 -6.18
N GLN A 16 -6.33 5.44 -5.77
CA GLN A 16 -5.11 5.78 -6.51
C GLN A 16 -4.09 4.63 -6.46
N VAL A 17 -3.85 4.06 -5.27
CA VAL A 17 -2.94 2.91 -5.13
C VAL A 17 -3.50 1.68 -5.84
N GLY A 18 -4.81 1.43 -5.77
CA GLY A 18 -5.45 0.36 -6.52
C GLY A 18 -5.35 0.54 -8.05
N ASN A 19 -5.29 1.79 -8.55
CA ASN A 19 -5.02 2.05 -9.97
C ASN A 19 -3.58 1.68 -10.34
N PHE A 20 -2.61 2.02 -9.48
CA PHE A 20 -1.21 1.61 -9.65
C PHE A 20 -1.08 0.09 -9.74
N ILE A 21 -1.64 -0.65 -8.77
CA ILE A 21 -1.61 -2.12 -8.77
C ILE A 21 -2.23 -2.69 -10.06
N ARG A 22 -3.36 -2.14 -10.51
CA ARG A 22 -3.98 -2.55 -11.79
C ARG A 22 -3.09 -2.26 -13.00
N GLN A 23 -2.36 -1.16 -13.01
CA GLN A 23 -1.44 -0.83 -14.10
C GLN A 23 -0.27 -1.81 -14.16
N GLU A 24 0.32 -2.14 -13.01
CA GLU A 24 1.38 -3.15 -12.93
C GLU A 24 0.86 -4.53 -13.36
N ALA A 25 -0.36 -4.91 -12.94
CA ALA A 25 -0.99 -6.16 -13.35
C ALA A 25 -1.38 -6.22 -14.84
N THR A 26 -1.63 -5.09 -15.50
CA THR A 26 -1.99 -5.05 -16.93
C THR A 26 -0.78 -5.01 -17.85
N HIS A 27 0.33 -4.40 -17.42
CA HIS A 27 1.61 -4.44 -18.11
C HIS A 27 2.40 -5.72 -17.81
N PHE A 28 1.84 -6.61 -16.99
CA PHE A 28 2.37 -7.91 -16.63
C PHE A 28 2.43 -8.84 -17.85
N ASP A 29 3.55 -8.80 -18.56
CA ASP A 29 3.87 -9.76 -19.59
C ASP A 29 4.51 -11.00 -18.94
N ARG A 30 3.74 -12.09 -18.85
CA ARG A 30 4.21 -13.39 -18.33
C ARG A 30 5.49 -13.88 -19.02
N SER A 31 5.76 -13.48 -20.27
CA SER A 31 6.99 -13.86 -20.97
C SER A 31 8.24 -13.13 -20.47
N ARG A 32 8.09 -11.98 -19.79
CA ARG A 32 9.20 -11.23 -19.17
C ARG A 32 9.53 -11.71 -17.75
N VAL A 33 8.69 -12.57 -17.18
CA VAL A 33 8.80 -13.10 -15.81
C VAL A 33 9.89 -14.17 -15.69
N GLU A 34 10.36 -14.75 -16.81
CA GLU A 34 11.41 -15.77 -16.83
C GLU A 34 12.74 -15.33 -16.17
N HIS A 35 12.95 -14.02 -16.00
CA HIS A 35 14.18 -13.49 -15.38
C HIS A 35 14.03 -13.11 -13.90
N LYS A 36 12.81 -13.03 -13.35
CA LYS A 36 12.60 -12.61 -11.95
C LYS A 36 11.61 -13.46 -11.15
N GLY A 37 10.85 -14.37 -11.75
CA GLY A 37 9.86 -15.15 -11.00
C GLY A 37 8.62 -14.34 -10.61
N PHE A 38 7.46 -15.01 -10.54
CA PHE A 38 6.17 -14.36 -10.26
C PHE A 38 6.13 -13.70 -8.89
N ASN A 39 6.65 -14.40 -7.87
CA ASN A 39 6.64 -13.93 -6.49
C ASN A 39 7.48 -12.65 -6.30
N ASP A 40 8.61 -12.51 -7.01
CA ASP A 40 9.42 -11.29 -6.91
C ASP A 40 8.72 -10.11 -7.59
N LEU A 41 7.89 -10.37 -8.60
CA LEU A 41 7.06 -9.34 -9.21
C LEU A 41 5.97 -8.86 -8.26
N VAL A 42 5.22 -9.80 -7.69
CA VAL A 42 4.19 -9.50 -6.70
C VAL A 42 4.81 -8.75 -5.51
N SER A 43 5.90 -9.26 -4.93
CA SER A 43 6.60 -8.58 -3.83
C SER A 43 7.04 -7.14 -4.12
N TYR A 44 7.42 -6.78 -5.36
CA TYR A 44 7.70 -5.37 -5.66
C TYR A 44 6.42 -4.54 -5.70
N VAL A 45 5.35 -5.07 -6.29
CA VAL A 45 4.07 -4.36 -6.40
C VAL A 45 3.51 -4.11 -5.00
N ASP A 46 3.55 -5.11 -4.12
CA ASP A 46 3.18 -5.01 -2.71
C ASP A 46 3.97 -3.91 -2.00
N LYS A 47 5.31 -3.93 -2.07
CA LYS A 47 6.19 -2.93 -1.44
C LYS A 47 5.94 -1.52 -1.95
N GLU A 48 5.82 -1.35 -3.27
CA GLU A 48 5.57 -0.04 -3.87
C GLU A 48 4.17 0.49 -3.55
N ALA A 49 3.17 -0.39 -3.48
CA ALA A 49 1.83 -0.03 -3.03
C ALA A 49 1.84 0.41 -1.56
N GLU A 50 2.52 -0.34 -0.69
CA GLU A 50 2.67 -0.01 0.73
C GLU A 50 3.34 1.35 0.94
N LEU A 51 4.44 1.63 0.24
CA LEU A 51 5.13 2.92 0.28
C LEU A 51 4.19 4.07 -0.11
N LYS A 52 3.42 3.92 -1.20
CA LYS A 52 2.46 4.95 -1.64
C LYS A 52 1.37 5.21 -0.60
N LEU A 53 0.87 4.15 0.05
CA LEU A 53 -0.10 4.25 1.13
C LEU A 53 0.50 5.01 2.31
N VAL A 54 1.68 4.60 2.77
CA VAL A 54 2.38 5.23 3.89
C VAL A 54 2.66 6.72 3.61
N GLU A 55 3.20 7.05 2.44
CA GLU A 55 3.50 8.43 2.06
C GLU A 55 2.25 9.31 2.04
N SER A 56 1.12 8.77 1.58
CA SER A 56 -0.12 9.54 1.46
C SER A 56 -0.87 9.66 2.79
N LEU A 57 -0.99 8.56 3.55
CA LEU A 57 -1.72 8.50 4.82
C LEU A 57 -1.04 9.32 5.93
N LYS A 58 0.27 9.55 5.84
CA LYS A 58 1.01 10.49 6.71
C LYS A 58 0.45 11.91 6.67
N TYR A 59 -0.21 12.32 5.59
CA TYR A 59 -0.82 13.65 5.50
C TYR A 59 -2.27 13.66 6.01
N VAL A 60 -2.97 12.52 5.96
CA VAL A 60 -4.36 12.39 6.43
C VAL A 60 -4.43 12.39 7.95
N LEU A 61 -3.53 11.67 8.60
CA LEU A 61 -3.45 11.61 10.07
C LEU A 61 -1.97 11.61 10.52
N PRO A 62 -1.33 12.79 10.58
CA PRO A 62 0.11 12.92 10.81
C PRO A 62 0.62 12.37 12.15
N GLU A 63 -0.26 12.31 13.17
CA GLU A 63 0.05 11.77 14.48
C GLU A 63 0.01 10.23 14.56
N ALA A 64 -0.56 9.56 13.56
CA ALA A 64 -0.71 8.11 13.58
C ALA A 64 0.59 7.40 13.22
N GLY A 65 0.82 6.27 13.90
CA GLY A 65 1.84 5.32 13.55
C GLY A 65 1.44 4.45 12.35
N PHE A 66 2.33 3.55 11.95
CA PHE A 66 2.16 2.59 10.86
C PHE A 66 2.60 1.21 11.31
N ILE A 67 1.75 0.23 11.01
CA ILE A 67 2.00 -1.20 11.12
C ILE A 67 1.74 -1.77 9.73
N THR A 68 2.78 -2.27 9.09
CA THR A 68 2.72 -2.63 7.67
C THR A 68 3.20 -4.06 7.42
N GLU A 69 2.63 -4.72 6.41
CA GLU A 69 2.90 -6.13 6.08
C GLU A 69 4.28 -6.34 5.46
N GLU A 70 4.66 -5.50 4.50
CA GLU A 70 5.93 -5.58 3.77
C GLU A 70 7.10 -4.91 4.50
N GLU A 71 6.87 -4.50 5.75
CA GLU A 71 7.83 -3.85 6.65
C GLU A 71 8.49 -2.57 6.10
N THR A 72 7.84 -1.86 5.16
CA THR A 72 8.39 -0.62 4.58
C THR A 72 8.46 0.54 5.58
N LEU A 73 7.53 0.60 6.54
CA LEU A 73 7.58 1.51 7.68
C LEU A 73 6.83 0.95 8.89
N ASN A 74 7.56 0.63 9.95
CA ASN A 74 6.96 0.21 11.22
C ASN A 74 7.33 1.19 12.33
N VAL A 75 6.46 2.18 12.57
CA VAL A 75 6.59 3.16 13.65
C VAL A 75 5.26 3.24 14.35
N GLN A 76 5.15 2.67 15.56
CA GLN A 76 3.90 2.69 16.32
C GLN A 76 3.78 3.97 17.13
N SER A 77 2.58 4.57 17.13
CA SER A 77 2.20 5.62 18.07
C SER A 77 1.37 5.04 19.23
N GLU A 78 1.30 5.78 20.33
CA GLU A 78 0.53 5.39 21.51
C GLU A 78 -0.99 5.47 21.31
N GLU A 79 -1.47 6.36 20.43
CA GLU A 79 -2.90 6.66 20.31
C GLU A 79 -3.53 6.00 19.07
N TYR A 80 -3.01 6.31 17.87
CA TYR A 80 -3.53 5.80 16.61
C TYR A 80 -2.45 5.17 15.76
N ASN A 81 -2.83 4.13 15.01
CA ASN A 81 -1.96 3.43 14.09
C ASN A 81 -2.75 3.05 12.84
N TRP A 82 -2.17 3.32 11.67
CA TRP A 82 -2.60 2.73 10.41
C TRP A 82 -2.13 1.27 10.37
N ILE A 83 -3.05 0.37 10.02
CA ILE A 83 -2.73 -1.03 9.73
C ILE A 83 -2.87 -1.20 8.23
N VAL A 84 -1.77 -1.54 7.57
CA VAL A 84 -1.68 -1.56 6.10
C VAL A 84 -1.28 -2.94 5.62
N ASP A 85 -2.18 -3.56 4.88
CA ASP A 85 -1.93 -4.66 3.95
C ASP A 85 -2.11 -4.06 2.55
N PRO A 86 -1.05 -3.96 1.74
CA PRO A 86 -1.09 -3.28 0.44
C PRO A 86 -1.81 -4.07 -0.65
N LEU A 87 -1.87 -5.40 -0.53
CA LEU A 87 -2.47 -6.30 -1.51
C LEU A 87 -2.79 -7.67 -0.89
N ASP A 88 -3.96 -7.79 -0.27
CA ASP A 88 -4.44 -9.07 0.25
C ASP A 88 -4.65 -10.11 -0.87
N GLY A 89 -4.16 -11.34 -0.67
CA GLY A 89 -4.39 -12.49 -1.55
C GLY A 89 -3.31 -12.75 -2.62
N THR A 90 -2.03 -12.61 -2.28
CA THR A 90 -0.86 -12.79 -3.17
C THR A 90 -0.55 -14.23 -3.64
N THR A 91 -1.55 -15.14 -3.70
CA THR A 91 -1.34 -16.59 -4.00
C THR A 91 -1.41 -16.96 -5.48
#